data_AF-A0A6P8AMF3-F1
#
_entry.id   AF-A0A6P8AMF3-F1
#
_cell.length_a   1.000
_cell.length_b   1.000
_cell.length_c   1.000
_cell.angle_alpha   90.00
_cell.angle_beta   90.00
_cell.angle_gamma   90.00
#
_symmetry.space_group_name_H-M   'P 1'
#
loop_
_entity.id
_entity.type
_entity.pdbx_description
1 polymer ?
#
loop_
_entity_poly.entity_id
_entity_poly.type
_entity_poly.pdbx_seq_one_letter_code
_entity_poly.pdbx_strand_id
1 'polypeptide(L)'
;MTHGQQVNLLDQVVDESIDPILNGYLTGEHTTDIPKLVRTIQDNEYKIKVGIHTNAEVVLGANWYGHVEGSPLITQVFTSTVAGGPYKGEEILGKDNFSKISSSLLPAAYKGTLYAAASKGMRKVVLTLIGGGAFNNDVLKIWEAIEEALNEVELVLSSELDVFITIRNMDELTRRVPAQYVMKTVRRYGGAIIRFEDDDTISIER
;
A
#
# COMPACT_ATOMS: atom_id res chain seq x y z
N MET A 1 9.40 12.99 18.17
CA MET A 1 10.19 12.34 17.10
C MET A 1 11.26 11.51 17.77
N THR A 2 11.43 10.26 17.36
CA THR A 2 12.52 9.41 17.86
C THR A 2 13.81 9.80 17.16
N HIS A 3 14.90 9.95 17.92
CA HIS A 3 16.22 10.35 17.40
C HIS A 3 17.00 9.21 16.72
N GLY A 4 16.35 8.07 16.44
CA GLY A 4 17.00 6.91 15.82
C GLY A 4 17.15 7.07 14.32
N GLN A 5 18.23 6.51 13.76
CA GLN A 5 18.41 6.38 12.33
C GLN A 5 17.25 5.52 11.76
N GLN A 6 16.57 6.04 10.75
CA GLN A 6 15.49 5.32 10.07
C GLN A 6 16.03 4.61 8.83
N VAL A 7 15.39 3.49 8.47
CA VAL A 7 15.73 2.72 7.27
C VAL A 7 15.18 3.45 6.05
N ASN A 8 16.06 3.82 5.11
CA ASN A 8 15.68 4.36 3.81
C ASN A 8 15.45 3.21 2.82
N LEU A 9 14.18 2.98 2.45
CA LEU A 9 13.80 1.93 1.49
C LEU A 9 13.96 2.34 0.01
N LEU A 10 14.33 3.60 -0.23
CA LEU A 10 14.60 4.16 -1.56
C LEU A 10 16.09 4.48 -1.76
N ASP A 11 16.97 4.00 -0.89
CA ASP A 11 18.43 4.25 -0.92
C ASP A 11 19.14 3.77 -2.21
N GLN A 12 18.52 2.85 -2.97
CA GLN A 12 19.00 2.38 -4.27
C GLN A 12 18.22 2.96 -5.46
N VAL A 13 17.25 3.83 -5.18
CA VAL A 13 16.34 4.42 -6.15
C VAL A 13 16.62 5.91 -6.26
N VAL A 14 16.55 6.64 -5.14
CA VAL A 14 16.73 8.10 -5.09
C VAL A 14 18.03 8.41 -4.40
N ASP A 15 18.93 9.09 -5.11
CA ASP A 15 20.16 9.63 -4.53
C ASP A 15 19.79 10.72 -3.51
N GLU A 16 20.40 10.70 -2.33
CA GLU A 16 20.15 11.69 -1.26
C GLU A 16 20.42 13.13 -1.71
N SER A 17 21.26 13.33 -2.73
CA SER A 17 21.50 14.64 -3.34
C SER A 17 20.34 15.15 -4.22
N ILE A 18 19.40 14.29 -4.62
CA ILE A 18 18.23 14.65 -5.44
C ILE A 18 17.04 15.01 -4.54
N ASP A 19 16.76 14.18 -3.53
CA ASP A 19 15.73 14.41 -2.52
C ASP A 19 15.98 13.50 -1.30
N PRO A 20 16.47 14.02 -0.15
CA PRO A 20 16.67 13.21 1.04
C PRO A 20 15.33 12.69 1.57
N ILE A 21 15.25 11.38 1.80
CA ILE A 21 14.08 10.74 2.40
C ILE A 21 14.07 11.00 3.91
N LEU A 22 13.18 11.90 4.35
CA LEU A 22 13.06 12.27 5.76
C LEU A 22 11.93 11.51 6.43
N ASN A 23 12.26 10.78 7.49
CA ASN A 23 11.32 9.96 8.24
C ASN A 23 10.55 8.93 7.38
N GLY A 24 11.17 8.42 6.32
CA GLY A 24 10.54 7.49 5.38
C GLY A 24 9.57 8.15 4.38
N TYR A 25 9.40 9.47 4.42
CA TYR A 25 8.51 10.21 3.52
C TYR A 25 9.28 10.78 2.33
N LEU A 26 8.74 10.54 1.13
CA LEU A 26 9.12 11.24 -0.09
C LEU A 26 8.08 12.34 -0.35
N THR A 27 8.50 13.61 -0.26
CA THR A 27 7.62 14.78 -0.45
C THR A 27 7.98 15.62 -1.67
N GLY A 28 9.21 15.51 -2.19
CA GLY A 28 9.70 16.43 -3.23
C GLY A 28 10.21 17.77 -2.70
N GLU A 29 10.13 18.04 -1.38
CA GLU A 29 10.39 19.37 -0.81
C GLU A 29 11.81 19.89 -1.09
N HIS A 30 12.78 18.98 -1.25
CA HIS A 30 14.17 19.33 -1.46
C HIS A 30 14.63 19.13 -2.90
N THR A 31 13.77 18.65 -3.79
CA THR A 31 14.16 18.40 -5.17
C THR A 31 14.13 19.67 -6.00
N THR A 32 15.23 19.94 -6.72
CA THR A 32 15.30 21.07 -7.65
C THR A 32 14.96 20.67 -9.09
N ASP A 33 14.79 19.37 -9.37
CA ASP A 33 14.52 18.81 -10.71
C ASP A 33 13.52 17.65 -10.60
N ILE A 34 12.24 18.01 -10.47
CA ILE A 34 11.13 17.05 -10.36
C ILE A 34 11.11 16.06 -11.55
N PRO A 35 11.25 16.49 -12.83
CA PRO A 35 11.29 15.55 -13.94
C PRO A 35 12.40 14.50 -13.82
N LYS A 36 13.59 14.89 -13.35
CA LYS A 36 14.68 13.95 -13.08
C LYS A 36 14.35 13.00 -11.94
N LEU A 37 13.74 13.48 -10.85
CA LEU A 37 13.30 12.62 -9.74
C LEU A 37 12.31 11.54 -10.23
N VAL A 38 11.28 11.95 -11.00
CA VAL A 38 10.28 11.05 -11.58
C VAL A 38 10.94 9.98 -12.43
N ARG A 39 11.79 10.38 -13.39
CA ARG A 39 12.50 9.44 -14.26
C ARG A 39 13.38 8.48 -13.45
N THR A 40 14.10 9.00 -12.45
CA THR A 40 15.00 8.20 -11.62
C THR A 40 14.24 7.10 -10.89
N ILE A 41 13.06 7.42 -10.34
CA ILE A 41 12.20 6.43 -9.68
C ILE A 41 11.71 5.39 -10.68
N GLN A 42 11.18 5.83 -11.83
CA GLN A 42 10.65 4.95 -12.89
C GLN A 42 11.72 4.00 -13.44
N ASP A 43 12.93 4.49 -13.71
CA ASP A 43 14.04 3.69 -14.24
C ASP A 43 14.59 2.67 -13.22
N ASN A 44 14.24 2.81 -11.93
CA ASN A 44 14.74 1.99 -10.84
C ASN A 44 13.62 1.34 -9.99
N GLU A 45 12.41 1.17 -10.54
CA GLU A 45 11.28 0.58 -9.82
C GLU A 45 11.61 -0.78 -9.20
N TYR A 46 12.36 -1.62 -9.92
CA TYR A 46 12.79 -2.95 -9.46
C TYR A 46 13.78 -2.92 -8.28
N LYS A 47 14.33 -1.74 -7.93
CA LYS A 47 15.22 -1.56 -6.79
C LYS A 47 14.52 -1.02 -5.55
N ILE A 48 13.22 -0.70 -5.64
CA ILE A 48 12.44 -0.26 -4.48
C ILE A 48 12.40 -1.40 -3.47
N LYS A 49 12.86 -1.11 -2.25
CA LYS A 49 12.90 -2.11 -1.18
C LYS A 49 11.61 -2.07 -0.38
N VAL A 50 11.32 -3.19 0.26
CA VAL A 50 10.35 -3.27 1.36
C VAL A 50 11.04 -3.82 2.60
N GLY A 51 10.65 -3.33 3.78
CA GLY A 51 11.08 -3.87 5.06
C GLY A 51 10.10 -4.96 5.52
N ILE A 52 10.59 -6.11 5.96
CA ILE A 52 9.74 -7.20 6.47
C ILE A 52 10.03 -7.37 7.96
N HIS A 53 9.00 -7.23 8.79
CA HIS A 53 9.06 -7.48 10.22
C HIS A 53 8.15 -8.66 10.57
N THR A 54 8.75 -9.76 10.98
CA THR A 54 8.04 -10.99 11.35
C THR A 54 7.85 -11.09 12.85
N ASN A 55 6.81 -11.81 13.28
CA ASN A 55 6.49 -12.02 14.69
C ASN A 55 6.22 -10.71 15.45
N ALA A 56 5.65 -9.72 14.76
CA ALA A 56 5.23 -8.48 15.38
C ALA A 56 3.92 -8.71 16.14
N GLU A 57 3.92 -8.39 17.43
CA GLU A 57 2.71 -8.47 18.26
C GLU A 57 1.75 -7.33 17.92
N VAL A 58 0.48 -7.68 17.71
CA VAL A 58 -0.59 -6.69 17.51
C VAL A 58 -1.21 -6.37 18.86
N VAL A 59 -0.86 -5.20 19.40
CA VAL A 59 -1.32 -4.74 20.72
C VAL A 59 -2.57 -3.85 20.67
N LEU A 60 -2.90 -3.31 19.49
CA LEU A 60 -4.04 -2.41 19.28
C LEU A 60 -4.97 -2.95 18.20
N GLY A 61 -6.27 -3.01 18.50
CA GLY A 61 -7.31 -3.47 17.58
C GLY A 61 -7.88 -2.35 16.68
N ALA A 62 -8.91 -2.70 15.91
CA ALA A 62 -9.61 -1.75 15.05
C ALA A 62 -10.26 -0.60 15.85
N ASN A 63 -10.29 0.60 15.28
CA ASN A 63 -10.87 1.84 15.84
C ASN A 63 -10.27 2.34 17.18
N TRP A 64 -9.06 1.93 17.56
CA TRP A 64 -8.50 2.26 18.90
C TRP A 64 -9.37 1.75 20.07
N TYR A 65 -10.37 0.89 19.83
CA TYR A 65 -11.40 0.50 20.82
C TYR A 65 -10.96 -0.57 21.83
N GLY A 66 -9.65 -0.81 21.98
CA GLY A 66 -9.12 -1.60 23.08
C GLY A 66 -8.05 -2.60 22.69
N HIS A 67 -7.59 -3.32 23.72
CA HIS A 67 -6.58 -4.35 23.65
C HIS A 67 -7.05 -5.50 22.75
N VAL A 68 -6.17 -6.01 21.89
CA VAL A 68 -6.44 -7.26 21.16
C VAL A 68 -6.27 -8.43 22.13
N GLU A 69 -7.30 -9.22 22.39
CA GLU A 69 -7.16 -10.36 23.30
C GLU A 69 -6.08 -11.35 22.82
N GLY A 70 -5.23 -11.80 23.75
CA GLY A 70 -4.07 -12.65 23.47
C GLY A 70 -2.83 -11.87 23.02
N SER A 71 -1.95 -12.56 22.28
CA SER A 71 -0.71 -12.01 21.69
C SER A 71 -0.58 -12.45 20.23
N PRO A 72 -1.50 -12.05 19.33
CA PRO A 72 -1.42 -12.44 17.94
C PRO A 72 -0.16 -11.84 17.30
N LEU A 73 0.56 -12.70 16.56
CA LEU A 73 1.76 -12.34 15.84
C LEU A 73 1.45 -12.20 14.35
N ILE A 74 1.93 -11.12 13.75
CA ILE A 74 1.82 -10.88 12.31
C ILE A 74 3.19 -10.73 11.66
N THR A 75 3.20 -10.87 10.34
CA THR A 75 4.26 -10.31 9.51
C THR A 75 3.77 -9.00 8.93
N GLN A 76 4.45 -7.90 9.24
CA GLN A 76 4.17 -6.58 8.70
C GLN A 76 5.22 -6.23 7.64
N VAL A 77 4.75 -5.61 6.55
CA VAL A 77 5.61 -5.09 5.50
C VAL A 77 5.59 -3.55 5.54
N PHE A 78 6.77 -2.95 5.51
CA PHE A 78 7.01 -1.53 5.46
C PHE A 78 7.46 -1.14 4.05
N THR A 79 6.94 -0.05 3.53
CA THR A 79 7.22 0.44 2.18
C THR A 79 7.28 1.95 2.17
N SER A 80 7.99 2.52 1.21
CA SER A 80 7.90 3.93 0.90
C SER A 80 6.70 4.20 -0.01
N THR A 81 6.10 5.37 0.16
CA THR A 81 5.10 5.96 -0.74
C THR A 81 5.35 7.47 -0.79
N VAL A 82 4.86 8.13 -1.83
CA VAL A 82 4.80 9.59 -1.86
C VAL A 82 3.77 10.09 -0.84
N ALA A 83 4.10 11.16 -0.12
CA ALA A 83 3.26 11.73 0.92
C ALA A 83 2.58 13.03 0.43
N GLY A 84 1.33 12.93 0.01
CA GLY A 84 0.49 14.09 -0.34
C GLY A 84 -0.32 14.62 0.84
N GLY A 85 -1.50 15.18 0.57
CA GLY A 85 -2.41 15.69 1.60
C GLY A 85 -1.76 16.74 2.53
N PRO A 86 -1.75 16.55 3.87
CA PRO A 86 -1.18 17.52 4.80
C PRO A 86 0.34 17.66 4.69
N TYR A 87 1.01 16.73 3.99
CA TYR A 87 2.45 16.78 3.72
C TYR A 87 2.81 17.56 2.44
N LYS A 88 1.81 18.11 1.74
CA LYS A 88 1.97 18.97 0.56
C LYS A 88 2.70 18.36 -0.64
N GLY A 89 3.02 17.07 -0.64
CA GLY A 89 3.78 16.46 -1.74
C GLY A 89 3.10 16.61 -3.11
N GLU A 90 1.77 16.59 -3.20
CA GLU A 90 1.05 16.83 -4.46
C GLU A 90 1.17 18.28 -4.95
N GLU A 91 1.14 19.25 -4.03
CA GLU A 91 1.35 20.67 -4.34
C GLU A 91 2.77 20.92 -4.86
N ILE A 92 3.76 20.31 -4.19
CA ILE A 92 5.18 20.47 -4.50
C ILE A 92 5.54 19.80 -5.83
N LEU A 93 5.16 18.53 -6.00
CA LEU A 93 5.52 17.74 -7.19
C LEU A 93 4.67 18.12 -8.40
N GLY A 94 3.49 18.69 -8.17
CA GLY A 94 2.44 18.83 -9.17
C GLY A 94 1.72 17.50 -9.43
N LYS A 95 0.42 17.59 -9.72
CA LYS A 95 -0.49 16.45 -9.86
C LYS A 95 0.05 15.32 -10.75
N ASP A 96 0.58 15.66 -11.93
CA ASP A 96 1.04 14.67 -12.90
C ASP A 96 2.28 13.90 -12.41
N ASN A 97 3.24 14.58 -11.79
CA ASN A 97 4.45 13.93 -11.28
C ASN A 97 4.15 13.15 -9.99
N PHE A 98 3.29 13.70 -9.13
CA PHE A 98 2.80 13.00 -7.95
C PHE A 98 2.14 11.66 -8.35
N SER A 99 1.24 11.68 -9.35
CA SER A 99 0.58 10.48 -9.85
C SER A 99 1.57 9.46 -10.44
N LYS A 100 2.56 9.91 -11.20
CA LYS A 100 3.61 9.02 -11.76
C LYS A 100 4.44 8.37 -10.66
N ILE A 101 4.94 9.15 -9.71
CA ILE A 101 5.74 8.63 -8.59
C ILE A 101 4.91 7.65 -7.75
N SER A 102 3.67 8.01 -7.42
CA SER A 102 2.75 7.13 -6.69
C SER A 102 2.56 5.80 -7.42
N SER A 103 2.34 5.85 -8.74
CA SER A 103 2.16 4.65 -9.57
C SER A 103 3.40 3.76 -9.65
N SER A 104 4.61 4.33 -9.51
CA SER A 104 5.86 3.57 -9.43
C SER A 104 6.11 2.92 -8.07
N LEU A 105 5.68 3.56 -6.98
CA LEU A 105 5.92 3.08 -5.61
C LEU A 105 4.88 2.06 -5.13
N LEU A 106 3.61 2.21 -5.54
CA LEU A 106 2.52 1.33 -5.10
C LEU A 106 2.71 -0.16 -5.47
N PRO A 107 3.17 -0.52 -6.68
CA PRO A 107 3.41 -1.93 -7.04
C PRO A 107 4.41 -2.61 -6.10
N ALA A 108 5.50 -1.94 -5.75
CA ALA A 108 6.51 -2.50 -4.83
C ALA A 108 5.91 -2.82 -3.45
N ALA A 109 5.01 -1.96 -2.94
CA ALA A 109 4.31 -2.18 -1.69
C ALA A 109 3.42 -3.43 -1.71
N TYR A 110 2.56 -3.55 -2.72
CA TYR A 110 1.60 -4.67 -2.80
C TYR A 110 2.30 -5.98 -3.18
N LYS A 111 3.20 -5.97 -4.16
CA LYS A 111 4.00 -7.14 -4.55
C LYS A 111 4.87 -7.60 -3.39
N GLY A 112 5.57 -6.68 -2.72
CA GLY A 112 6.38 -7.00 -1.55
C GLY A 112 5.58 -7.64 -0.42
N THR A 113 4.36 -7.15 -0.18
CA THR A 113 3.45 -7.73 0.82
C THR A 113 3.01 -9.14 0.45
N LEU A 114 2.57 -9.35 -0.79
CA LEU A 114 2.09 -10.65 -1.26
C LEU A 114 3.22 -11.69 -1.39
N TYR A 115 4.40 -11.29 -1.85
CA TYR A 115 5.58 -12.15 -1.87
C TYR A 115 6.08 -12.50 -0.48
N ALA A 116 6.04 -11.57 0.48
CA ALA A 116 6.34 -11.88 1.87
C ALA A 116 5.36 -12.92 2.42
N ALA A 117 4.06 -12.80 2.13
CA ALA A 117 3.07 -13.79 2.52
C ALA A 117 3.35 -15.17 1.88
N ALA A 118 3.57 -15.21 0.56
CA ALA A 118 3.83 -16.43 -0.18
C ALA A 118 5.11 -17.14 0.31
N SER A 119 6.23 -16.42 0.42
CA SER A 119 7.52 -16.98 0.86
C SER A 119 7.52 -17.52 2.29
N LYS A 120 6.61 -17.02 3.14
CA LYS A 120 6.44 -17.46 4.52
C LYS A 120 5.36 -18.54 4.67
N GLY A 121 4.72 -18.97 3.58
CA GLY A 121 3.63 -19.95 3.61
C GLY A 121 2.39 -19.44 4.37
N MET A 122 2.15 -18.13 4.34
CA MET A 122 0.98 -17.54 4.99
C MET A 122 -0.28 -17.92 4.21
N ARG A 123 -1.37 -18.16 4.95
CA ARG A 123 -2.69 -18.44 4.35
C ARG A 123 -3.57 -17.22 4.22
N LYS A 124 -3.23 -16.13 4.89
CA LYS A 124 -4.02 -14.90 4.94
C LYS A 124 -3.12 -13.68 4.84
N VAL A 125 -3.56 -12.69 4.09
CA VAL A 125 -2.92 -11.38 4.01
C VAL A 125 -3.98 -10.29 4.01
N VAL A 126 -3.69 -9.20 4.70
CA VAL A 126 -4.57 -8.04 4.78
C VAL A 126 -3.91 -6.88 4.08
N LEU A 127 -4.60 -6.31 3.08
CA LEU A 127 -4.18 -5.14 2.34
C LEU A 127 -5.06 -3.94 2.73
N THR A 128 -4.47 -2.75 2.68
CA THR A 128 -5.16 -1.47 2.82
C THR A 128 -4.94 -0.65 1.56
N LEU A 129 -5.73 0.41 1.37
CA LEU A 129 -5.52 1.35 0.26
C LEU A 129 -4.38 2.33 0.61
N ILE A 130 -3.12 1.93 0.39
CA ILE A 130 -1.91 2.65 0.81
C ILE A 130 -1.93 4.09 0.29
N GLY A 131 -2.07 5.04 1.22
CA GLY A 131 -2.10 6.48 0.95
C GLY A 131 -3.42 7.02 0.39
N GLY A 132 -4.47 6.20 0.20
CA GLY A 132 -5.77 6.64 -0.33
C GLY A 132 -6.58 7.56 0.60
N GLY A 133 -6.15 7.69 1.85
CA GLY A 133 -6.65 8.65 2.83
C GLY A 133 -5.71 9.85 3.00
N ALA A 134 -4.92 9.86 4.08
CA ALA A 134 -4.12 11.02 4.46
C ALA A 134 -3.08 11.46 3.41
N PHE A 135 -2.55 10.57 2.58
CA PHE A 135 -1.52 10.93 1.59
C PHE A 135 -2.10 11.29 0.22
N ASN A 136 -3.43 11.25 0.06
CA ASN A 136 -4.13 11.61 -1.18
C ASN A 136 -3.66 10.87 -2.45
N ASN A 137 -3.17 9.63 -2.31
CA ASN A 137 -2.87 8.79 -3.47
C ASN A 137 -4.15 8.47 -4.25
N ASP A 138 -4.03 8.38 -5.58
CA ASP A 138 -5.16 8.02 -6.45
C ASP A 138 -5.62 6.58 -6.16
N VAL A 139 -6.88 6.43 -5.74
CA VAL A 139 -7.46 5.14 -5.35
C VAL A 139 -7.59 4.19 -6.54
N LEU A 140 -7.77 4.69 -7.76
CA LEU A 140 -7.74 3.85 -8.96
C LEU A 140 -6.35 3.27 -9.18
N LYS A 141 -5.29 4.08 -9.01
CA LYS A 141 -3.90 3.60 -9.12
C LYS A 141 -3.52 2.61 -8.04
N ILE A 142 -4.02 2.82 -6.83
CA ILE A 142 -3.92 1.84 -5.76
C ILE A 142 -4.55 0.50 -6.17
N TRP A 143 -5.78 0.53 -6.70
CA TRP A 143 -6.49 -0.68 -7.09
C TRP A 143 -5.79 -1.41 -8.25
N GLU A 144 -5.33 -0.68 -9.27
CA GLU A 144 -4.53 -1.22 -10.38
C GLU A 144 -3.28 -1.94 -9.87
N ALA A 145 -2.54 -1.34 -8.93
CA ALA A 145 -1.35 -1.95 -8.34
C ALA A 145 -1.65 -3.21 -7.51
N ILE A 146 -2.81 -3.26 -6.84
CA ILE A 146 -3.28 -4.47 -6.15
C ILE A 146 -3.57 -5.58 -7.17
N GLU A 147 -4.32 -5.28 -8.25
CA GLU A 147 -4.64 -6.28 -9.28
C GLU A 147 -3.37 -6.82 -9.95
N GLU A 148 -2.41 -5.95 -10.27
CA GLU A 148 -1.11 -6.35 -10.81
C GLU A 148 -0.37 -7.28 -9.84
N ALA A 149 -0.29 -6.92 -8.56
CA ALA A 149 0.39 -7.74 -7.55
C ALA A 149 -0.28 -9.11 -7.36
N LEU A 150 -1.62 -9.17 -7.42
CA LEU A 150 -2.37 -10.42 -7.37
C LEU A 150 -2.01 -11.32 -8.56
N ASN A 151 -1.98 -10.77 -9.78
CA ASN A 151 -1.61 -11.53 -10.98
C ASN A 151 -0.20 -12.11 -10.89
N GLU A 152 0.73 -11.34 -10.33
CA GLU A 152 2.13 -11.72 -10.26
C GLU A 152 2.40 -12.78 -9.18
N VAL A 153 1.75 -12.65 -8.00
CA VAL A 153 1.93 -13.62 -6.92
C VAL A 153 1.26 -14.96 -7.25
N GLU A 154 0.14 -14.95 -7.98
CA GLU A 154 -0.58 -16.17 -8.40
C GLU A 154 0.35 -17.20 -9.05
N LEU A 155 1.34 -16.73 -9.83
CA LEU A 155 2.30 -17.57 -10.54
C LEU A 155 3.32 -18.28 -9.65
N VAL A 156 3.49 -17.84 -8.40
CA VAL A 156 4.51 -18.36 -7.48
C VAL A 156 3.93 -18.95 -6.19
N LEU A 157 2.61 -18.93 -6.02
CA LEU A 157 1.96 -19.50 -4.84
C LEU A 157 2.13 -21.01 -4.79
N SER A 158 2.68 -21.51 -3.68
CA SER A 158 2.75 -22.95 -3.39
C SER A 158 1.49 -23.50 -2.70
N SER A 159 0.61 -22.61 -2.24
CA SER A 159 -0.63 -22.93 -1.52
C SER A 159 -1.65 -21.79 -1.69
N GLU A 160 -2.91 -22.05 -1.32
CA GLU A 160 -3.95 -21.03 -1.28
C GLU A 160 -3.59 -19.87 -0.32
N LEU A 161 -3.91 -18.64 -0.72
CA LEU A 161 -3.72 -17.41 0.03
C LEU A 161 -5.00 -16.57 -0.03
N ASP A 162 -5.66 -16.40 1.12
CA ASP A 162 -6.80 -15.50 1.24
C ASP A 162 -6.32 -14.04 1.33
N VAL A 163 -6.76 -13.21 0.39
CA VAL A 163 -6.44 -11.78 0.36
C VAL A 163 -7.64 -10.96 0.82
N PHE A 164 -7.49 -10.24 1.93
CA PHE A 164 -8.48 -9.33 2.47
C PHE A 164 -8.10 -7.90 2.13
N ILE A 165 -8.87 -7.23 1.27
CA ILE A 165 -8.70 -5.79 1.01
C ILE A 165 -9.64 -5.03 1.93
N THR A 166 -9.07 -4.36 2.92
CA THR A 166 -9.83 -3.59 3.91
C THR A 166 -10.03 -2.16 3.42
N ILE A 167 -11.29 -1.73 3.44
CA ILE A 167 -11.70 -0.38 3.09
C ILE A 167 -12.67 0.12 4.15
N ARG A 168 -12.64 1.42 4.44
CA ARG A 168 -13.54 2.01 5.43
C ARG A 168 -14.97 2.14 4.90
N ASN A 169 -15.12 2.51 3.64
CA ASN A 169 -16.41 2.77 3.02
C ASN A 169 -16.39 2.35 1.54
N MET A 170 -17.29 1.44 1.16
CA MET A 170 -17.42 0.97 -0.22
C MET A 170 -17.91 2.06 -1.19
N ASP A 171 -18.74 3.00 -0.73
CA ASP A 171 -19.21 4.11 -1.55
C ASP A 171 -18.07 5.06 -1.90
N GLU A 172 -17.11 5.24 -0.98
CA GLU A 172 -15.91 6.04 -1.26
C GLU A 172 -15.03 5.38 -2.32
N LEU A 173 -14.86 4.05 -2.21
CA LEU A 173 -14.12 3.29 -3.21
C LEU A 173 -14.81 3.38 -4.57
N THR A 174 -16.12 3.13 -4.65
CA THR A 174 -16.84 3.06 -5.93
C THR A 174 -17.01 4.42 -6.63
N ARG A 175 -16.90 5.53 -5.89
CA ARG A 175 -16.81 6.88 -6.48
C ARG A 175 -15.48 7.12 -7.21
N ARG A 176 -14.41 6.43 -6.82
CA ARG A 176 -13.06 6.62 -7.38
C ARG A 176 -12.62 5.47 -8.30
N VAL A 177 -13.21 4.29 -8.11
CA VAL A 177 -12.95 3.08 -8.89
C VAL A 177 -14.29 2.54 -9.38
N PRO A 178 -14.51 2.34 -10.70
CA PRO A 178 -15.77 1.81 -11.19
C PRO A 178 -16.15 0.50 -10.48
N ALA A 179 -17.37 0.43 -9.91
CA ALA A 179 -17.82 -0.74 -9.14
C ALA A 179 -17.69 -2.06 -9.94
N GLN A 180 -18.01 -2.02 -11.23
CA GLN A 180 -17.84 -3.15 -12.16
C GLN A 180 -16.39 -3.65 -12.26
N TYR A 181 -15.40 -2.76 -12.11
CA TYR A 181 -13.99 -3.10 -12.16
C TYR A 181 -13.56 -3.81 -10.88
N VAL A 182 -14.00 -3.32 -9.73
CA VAL A 182 -13.82 -4.00 -8.43
C VAL A 182 -14.47 -5.38 -8.46
N MET A 183 -15.75 -5.48 -8.85
CA MET A 183 -16.48 -6.74 -8.92
C MET A 183 -15.87 -7.74 -9.89
N LYS A 184 -15.35 -7.29 -11.03
CA LYS A 184 -14.63 -8.15 -11.97
C LYS A 184 -13.41 -8.79 -11.31
N THR A 185 -12.64 -8.01 -10.56
CA THR A 185 -11.45 -8.49 -9.82
C THR A 185 -11.87 -9.50 -8.74
N VAL A 186 -12.86 -9.15 -7.92
CA VAL A 186 -13.39 -10.02 -6.85
C VAL A 186 -13.85 -11.37 -7.41
N ARG A 187 -14.65 -11.35 -8.48
CA ARG A 187 -15.18 -12.56 -9.14
C ARG A 187 -14.09 -13.42 -9.77
N ARG A 188 -13.07 -12.79 -10.38
CA ARG A 188 -11.94 -13.50 -10.98
C ARG A 188 -11.26 -14.42 -9.96
N TYR A 189 -11.12 -13.96 -8.72
CA TYR A 189 -10.49 -14.72 -7.64
C TYR A 189 -11.48 -15.48 -6.76
N GLY A 190 -12.73 -15.66 -7.19
CA GLY A 190 -13.76 -16.38 -6.42
C GLY A 190 -14.11 -15.72 -5.07
N GLY A 191 -13.82 -14.43 -4.92
CA GLY A 191 -14.02 -13.69 -3.68
C GLY A 191 -15.46 -13.21 -3.47
N ALA A 192 -15.64 -12.40 -2.43
CA ALA A 192 -16.88 -11.71 -2.13
C ALA A 192 -16.60 -10.34 -1.52
N ILE A 193 -17.55 -9.41 -1.67
CA ILE A 193 -17.57 -8.17 -0.87
C ILE A 193 -18.34 -8.46 0.40
N ILE A 194 -17.73 -8.16 1.55
CA ILE A 194 -18.35 -8.27 2.87
C ILE A 194 -18.54 -6.85 3.40
N ARG A 195 -19.77 -6.48 3.75
CA ARG A 195 -20.08 -5.22 4.43
C ARG A 195 -20.52 -5.50 5.85
N PHE A 196 -20.02 -4.68 6.77
CA PHE A 196 -20.42 -4.65 8.17
C PHE A 196 -21.26 -3.40 8.35
N GLU A 197 -22.54 -3.57 8.62
CA GLU A 197 -23.48 -2.47 8.83
C GLU A 197 -23.49 -2.06 10.32
N ASP A 198 -24.00 -0.86 10.62
CA ASP A 198 -23.99 -0.29 11.98
C ASP A 198 -24.84 -1.07 13.00
N ASP A 199 -25.74 -1.95 12.55
CA ASP A 199 -26.62 -2.78 13.36
C ASP A 199 -26.09 -4.22 13.56
N ASP A 200 -24.77 -4.40 13.41
CA ASP A 200 -24.06 -5.68 13.43
C ASP A 200 -24.50 -6.66 12.32
N THR A 201 -25.30 -6.21 11.33
CA THR A 201 -25.65 -7.05 10.19
C THR A 201 -24.47 -7.15 9.21
N ILE A 202 -24.33 -8.33 8.61
CA ILE A 202 -23.28 -8.63 7.63
C ILE A 202 -23.95 -8.92 6.30
N SER A 203 -23.61 -8.15 5.26
CA SER A 203 -24.04 -8.43 3.89
C SER A 203 -22.88 -8.98 3.06
N ILE A 204 -23.17 -9.97 2.21
CA ILE A 204 -22.17 -10.65 1.37
C ILE A 204 -22.65 -10.60 -0.09
N GLU A 205 -21.82 -10.02 -0.96
CA GLU A 205 -22.07 -9.91 -2.40
C GLU A 205 -21.00 -10.72 -3.17
N ARG A 206 -21.43 -11.60 -4.09
CA ARG A 206 -20.58 -12.46 -4.92
C ARG A 206 -20.66 -12.06 -6.41
#